data_AF-A0A7X1L918-F1
#
_entry.id   AF-A0A7X1L918-F1
#
_cell.length_a   1.000
_cell.length_b   1.000
_cell.length_c   1.000
_cell.angle_alpha   90.00
_cell.angle_beta   90.00
_cell.angle_gamma   90.00
#
_symmetry.space_group_name_H-M   'P 1'
#
loop_
_entity.id
_entity.type
_entity.pdbx_description
1 polymer ?
#
loop_
_entity_poly.entity_id
_entity_poly.type
_entity_poly.pdbx_seq_one_letter_code
_entity_poly.pdbx_strand_id
1 'polypeptide(L)'
;MTVCLLFFSLLLLFTGCSIHKPSTAADRYGESPGSQIIHFYQGPLNHLSAVRYGGCPMHPNCSEYGLSAIEKHGALIGWMMMFDRLTRCGLDETHLSPEVIVDGRWKYIDTLEQNDFWWCSANKNTFLIKTQPSEQSLQWGISIE
;
A
#
# COMPACT_ATOMS: atom_id res chain seq x y z
N MET A 1 -26.87 -7.70 -40.92
CA MET A 1 -27.60 -6.85 -39.94
C MET A 1 -27.59 -7.42 -38.53
N THR A 2 -27.87 -8.72 -38.33
CA THR A 2 -27.91 -9.37 -37.00
C THR A 2 -26.57 -9.37 -36.24
N VAL A 3 -25.44 -9.56 -36.93
CA VAL A 3 -24.10 -9.53 -36.31
C VAL A 3 -23.73 -8.14 -35.80
N CYS A 4 -24.16 -7.08 -36.50
CA CYS A 4 -23.89 -5.69 -36.09
C CYS A 4 -24.71 -5.29 -34.84
N LEU A 5 -25.94 -5.80 -34.74
CA LEU A 5 -26.82 -5.58 -33.58
C LEU A 5 -26.33 -6.33 -32.33
N LEU A 6 -25.74 -7.52 -32.50
CA LEU A 6 -25.08 -8.24 -31.41
C LEU A 6 -23.81 -7.52 -30.93
N PHE A 7 -23.05 -6.93 -31.83
CA PHE A 7 -21.85 -6.16 -31.45
C PHE A 7 -22.20 -4.87 -30.69
N PHE A 8 -23.23 -4.13 -31.13
CA PHE A 8 -23.70 -2.93 -30.44
C PHE A 8 -24.36 -3.22 -29.09
N SER A 9 -25.11 -4.32 -28.96
CA SER A 9 -25.67 -4.74 -27.67
C SER A 9 -24.60 -5.22 -26.68
N LEU A 10 -23.53 -5.85 -27.17
CA LEU A 10 -22.37 -6.19 -26.33
C LEU A 10 -21.65 -4.94 -25.83
N LEU A 11 -21.52 -3.89 -26.66
CA LEU A 11 -20.91 -2.61 -26.27
C LEU A 11 -21.70 -1.85 -25.20
N LEU A 12 -23.03 -1.95 -25.24
CA LEU A 12 -23.94 -1.35 -24.25
C LEU A 12 -23.92 -2.08 -22.90
N LEU A 13 -23.59 -3.38 -22.87
CA LEU A 13 -23.40 -4.14 -21.63
C LEU A 13 -22.09 -3.77 -20.89
N PHE A 14 -21.08 -3.25 -21.59
CA PHE A 14 -19.84 -2.77 -20.98
C PHE A 14 -19.86 -1.29 -20.58
N THR A 15 -20.88 -0.53 -20.99
CA THR A 15 -21.07 0.87 -20.56
C THR A 15 -21.96 0.94 -19.32
N GLY A 16 -21.50 0.32 -18.23
CA GLY A 16 -22.04 0.61 -16.90
C GLY A 16 -21.79 2.08 -16.56
N CYS A 17 -22.86 2.84 -16.33
CA CYS A 17 -22.77 4.24 -15.91
C CYS A 17 -22.10 4.33 -14.53
N SER A 18 -20.79 4.59 -14.49
CA SER A 18 -20.13 5.04 -13.27
C SER A 18 -20.49 6.50 -13.03
N ILE A 19 -21.61 6.74 -12.32
CA ILE A 19 -21.89 8.03 -11.71
C ILE A 19 -20.88 8.20 -10.58
N HIS A 20 -19.75 8.82 -10.88
CA HIS A 20 -18.73 9.14 -9.89
C HIS A 20 -19.17 10.42 -9.17
N LYS A 21 -19.67 10.30 -7.94
CA LYS A 21 -19.75 11.47 -7.06
C LYS A 21 -18.31 11.93 -6.77
N PRO A 22 -18.03 13.24 -6.76
CA PRO A 22 -16.71 13.73 -6.37
C PRO A 22 -16.47 13.41 -4.90
N SER A 23 -15.66 12.39 -4.62
CA SER A 23 -15.25 12.00 -3.27
C SER A 23 -14.38 13.08 -2.65
N THR A 24 -14.67 13.46 -1.40
CA THR A 24 -13.86 14.42 -0.66
C THR A 24 -12.50 13.81 -0.28
N ALA A 25 -11.49 14.62 0.03
CA ALA A 25 -10.16 14.11 0.39
C ALA A 25 -10.16 13.18 1.62
N ALA A 26 -11.17 13.31 2.49
CA ALA A 26 -11.37 12.44 3.66
C ALA A 26 -12.05 11.10 3.30
N ASP A 27 -12.96 11.08 2.31
CA ASP A 27 -13.62 9.84 1.84
C ASP A 27 -12.65 8.89 1.13
N ARG A 28 -11.50 9.38 0.63
CA ARG A 28 -10.51 8.52 -0.03
C ARG A 28 -9.81 7.52 0.89
N TYR A 29 -9.86 7.73 2.21
CA TYR A 29 -9.36 6.79 3.21
C TYR A 29 -10.34 5.62 3.34
N GLY A 30 -10.18 4.58 2.50
CA GLY A 30 -10.95 3.34 2.56
C GLY A 30 -12.00 3.12 1.45
N GLU A 31 -12.32 4.11 0.62
CA GLU A 31 -13.32 3.94 -0.45
C GLU A 31 -12.79 3.34 -1.75
N SER A 32 -11.46 3.30 -1.96
CA SER A 32 -10.93 2.73 -3.20
C SER A 32 -11.13 1.21 -3.24
N PRO A 33 -11.48 0.62 -4.40
CA PRO A 33 -11.58 -0.84 -4.53
C PRO A 33 -10.29 -1.57 -4.10
N GLY A 34 -9.12 -0.94 -4.30
CA GLY A 34 -7.82 -1.48 -3.88
C GLY A 34 -7.67 -1.57 -2.36
N SER A 35 -8.05 -0.54 -1.61
CA SER A 35 -7.98 -0.54 -0.14
C SER A 35 -8.94 -1.57 0.47
N GLN A 36 -10.12 -1.78 -0.14
CA GLN A 36 -11.10 -2.76 0.35
C GLN A 36 -10.56 -4.20 0.27
N ILE A 37 -9.80 -4.53 -0.77
CA ILE A 37 -9.15 -5.85 -0.90
C ILE A 37 -8.17 -6.07 0.25
N ILE A 38 -7.41 -5.04 0.63
CA ILE A 38 -6.45 -5.12 1.74
C ILE A 38 -7.19 -5.26 3.08
N HIS A 39 -8.26 -4.50 3.31
CA HIS A 39 -9.06 -4.64 4.54
C HIS A 39 -9.73 -6.02 4.64
N PHE A 40 -10.19 -6.58 3.51
CA PHE A 40 -10.71 -7.95 3.46
C PHE A 40 -9.65 -8.98 3.87
N TYR A 41 -8.41 -8.80 3.40
CA TYR A 41 -7.28 -9.62 3.83
C TYR A 41 -6.94 -9.44 5.33
N GLN A 42 -7.00 -8.22 5.85
CA GLN A 42 -6.67 -7.91 7.25
C GLN A 42 -7.73 -8.40 8.25
N GLY A 43 -9.02 -8.38 7.90
CA GLY A 43 -10.12 -8.71 8.81
C GLY A 43 -10.73 -10.10 8.59
N PRO A 44 -11.68 -10.28 7.65
CA PRO A 44 -12.41 -11.54 7.44
C PRO A 44 -11.55 -12.81 7.29
N LEU A 45 -10.31 -12.68 6.81
CA LEU A 45 -9.37 -13.78 6.61
C LEU A 45 -8.58 -14.18 7.87
N ASN A 46 -8.99 -13.74 9.07
CA ASN A 46 -8.35 -14.11 10.34
C ASN A 46 -8.24 -15.64 10.59
N HIS A 47 -9.12 -16.43 9.98
CA HIS A 47 -9.09 -17.89 10.06
C HIS A 47 -7.87 -18.52 9.34
N LEU A 48 -7.16 -17.77 8.49
CA LEU A 48 -5.88 -18.18 7.87
C LEU A 48 -4.65 -17.77 8.70
N SER A 49 -4.81 -17.41 9.96
CA SER A 49 -3.70 -17.05 10.85
C SER A 49 -2.60 -18.12 10.91
N ALA A 50 -2.95 -19.40 10.77
CA ALA A 50 -2.00 -20.52 10.71
C ALA A 50 -1.07 -20.45 9.48
N VAL A 51 -1.54 -19.91 8.35
CA VAL A 51 -0.72 -19.71 7.13
C VAL A 51 0.13 -18.43 7.24
N ARG A 52 -0.31 -17.48 8.06
CA ARG A 52 0.43 -16.25 8.38
C ARG A 52 1.45 -16.46 9.52
N TYR A 53 1.72 -17.71 9.87
CA TYR A 53 2.70 -18.07 10.89
C TYR A 53 4.09 -17.63 10.46
N GLY A 54 4.73 -16.78 11.27
CA GLY A 54 6.02 -16.15 10.97
C GLY A 54 5.98 -14.62 10.94
N GLY A 55 4.80 -14.02 10.74
CA GLY A 55 4.66 -12.56 10.69
C GLY A 55 5.46 -11.91 9.55
N CYS A 56 5.21 -10.63 9.31
CA CYS A 56 6.05 -9.85 8.42
C CYS A 56 7.30 -9.39 9.22
N PRO A 57 8.54 -9.67 8.76
CA PRO A 57 9.77 -9.22 9.44
C PRO A 57 10.00 -7.71 9.30
N MET A 58 9.14 -7.03 8.56
CA MET A 58 9.30 -5.67 8.09
C MET A 58 8.30 -4.73 8.76
N HIS A 59 8.68 -3.46 8.85
CA HIS A 59 7.91 -2.42 9.50
C HIS A 59 7.81 -1.15 8.64
N PRO A 60 6.60 -0.62 8.38
CA PRO A 60 5.28 -1.19 8.69
C PRO A 60 5.06 -2.56 8.01
N ASN A 61 4.00 -3.28 8.41
CA ASN A 61 3.66 -4.58 7.81
C ASN A 61 3.38 -4.41 6.29
N CYS A 62 3.74 -5.38 5.44
CA CYS A 62 3.48 -5.32 4.00
C CYS A 62 2.03 -4.95 3.62
N SER A 63 1.04 -5.41 4.40
CA SER A 63 -0.37 -5.05 4.17
C SER A 63 -0.68 -3.59 4.53
N GLU A 64 -0.08 -3.06 5.60
CA GLU A 64 -0.22 -1.64 5.99
C GLU A 64 0.52 -0.71 5.02
N TYR A 65 1.70 -1.14 4.56
CA TYR A 65 2.45 -0.47 3.51
C TYR A 65 1.61 -0.39 2.22
N GLY A 66 1.04 -1.52 1.78
CA GLY A 66 0.20 -1.57 0.60
C GLY A 66 -1.04 -0.68 0.72
N LEU A 67 -1.67 -0.66 1.90
CA LEU A 67 -2.79 0.23 2.17
C LEU A 67 -2.38 1.71 2.03
N SER A 68 -1.31 2.09 2.71
CA SER A 68 -0.77 3.46 2.66
C SER A 68 -0.37 3.87 1.23
N ALA A 69 0.19 2.94 0.45
CA ALA A 69 0.59 3.17 -0.94
C ALA A 69 -0.63 3.36 -1.86
N ILE A 70 -1.70 2.58 -1.65
CA ILE A 70 -2.95 2.74 -2.39
C ILE A 70 -3.65 4.05 -2.02
N GLU A 71 -3.66 4.41 -0.74
CA GLU A 71 -4.26 5.65 -0.25
C GLU A 71 -3.51 6.89 -0.78
N LYS A 72 -2.18 6.84 -0.81
CA LYS A 72 -1.33 7.96 -1.25
C LYS A 72 -1.23 8.09 -2.77
N HIS A 73 -1.06 6.98 -3.49
CA HIS A 73 -0.72 6.98 -4.92
C HIS A 73 -1.82 6.40 -5.82
N GLY A 74 -2.92 5.90 -5.25
CA GLY A 74 -4.02 5.25 -5.96
C GLY A 74 -3.80 3.75 -6.18
N ALA A 75 -4.86 3.06 -6.60
CA ALA A 75 -4.88 1.59 -6.65
C ALA A 75 -3.79 0.97 -7.55
N LEU A 76 -3.55 1.51 -8.74
CA LEU A 76 -2.57 0.94 -9.68
C LEU A 76 -1.13 1.11 -9.19
N ILE A 77 -0.77 2.33 -8.78
CA ILE A 77 0.59 2.63 -8.33
C ILE A 77 0.86 2.01 -6.98
N GLY A 78 -0.10 2.11 -6.06
CA GLY A 78 -0.02 1.45 -4.76
C GLY A 78 0.12 -0.06 -4.89
N TRP A 79 -0.55 -0.69 -5.86
CA TRP A 79 -0.39 -2.11 -6.14
C TRP A 79 1.02 -2.47 -6.66
N MET A 80 1.59 -1.67 -7.57
CA MET A 80 2.97 -1.86 -8.01
C MET A 80 3.98 -1.70 -6.86
N MET A 81 3.83 -0.66 -6.03
CA MET A 81 4.68 -0.44 -4.86
C MET A 81 4.52 -1.54 -3.80
N MET A 82 3.31 -2.07 -3.63
CA MET A 82 3.06 -3.20 -2.72
C MET A 82 3.74 -4.47 -3.23
N PHE A 83 3.72 -4.75 -4.53
CA PHE A 83 4.44 -5.91 -5.08
C PHE A 83 5.95 -5.79 -4.94
N ASP A 84 6.50 -4.62 -5.26
CA ASP A 84 7.91 -4.32 -5.02
C ASP A 84 8.28 -4.59 -3.55
N ARG A 85 7.45 -4.12 -2.61
CA ARG A 85 7.62 -4.39 -1.18
C ARG A 85 7.58 -5.89 -0.86
N LEU A 86 6.66 -6.64 -1.44
CA LEU A 86 6.56 -8.10 -1.24
C LEU A 86 7.78 -8.83 -1.77
N THR A 87 8.35 -8.41 -2.91
CA THR A 87 9.59 -8.99 -3.44
C THR A 87 10.75 -8.72 -2.51
N ARG A 88 10.89 -7.49 -1.97
CA ARG A 88 11.94 -7.15 -0.99
C ARG A 88 11.80 -7.92 0.32
N CYS A 89 10.57 -8.12 0.77
CA CYS A 89 10.26 -8.92 1.97
C CYS A 89 10.51 -10.42 1.78
N GLY A 90 10.23 -10.96 0.59
CA GLY A 90 10.28 -12.40 0.31
C GLY A 90 11.61 -12.92 -0.23
N LEU A 91 12.43 -12.06 -0.86
CA LEU A 91 13.72 -12.41 -1.46
C LEU A 91 14.94 -12.02 -0.61
N ASP A 92 14.71 -11.72 0.68
CA ASP A 92 15.73 -11.46 1.69
C ASP A 92 16.58 -10.20 1.50
N GLU A 93 16.03 -9.16 0.87
CA GLU A 93 16.61 -7.81 0.91
C GLU A 93 16.40 -7.12 2.28
N THR A 94 15.87 -7.87 3.24
CA THR A 94 15.58 -7.42 4.60
C THR A 94 16.86 -6.91 5.29
N HIS A 95 17.99 -7.61 5.10
CA HIS A 95 19.29 -7.27 5.66
C HIS A 95 19.88 -5.93 5.19
N LEU A 96 19.38 -5.35 4.09
CA LEU A 96 19.83 -4.04 3.61
C LEU A 96 19.14 -2.87 4.34
N SER A 97 18.04 -3.17 5.02
CA SER A 97 17.22 -2.19 5.74
C SER A 97 17.67 -2.11 7.20
N PRO A 98 17.62 -0.92 7.82
CA PRO A 98 18.00 -0.77 9.23
C PRO A 98 17.05 -1.56 10.14
N GLU A 99 17.63 -2.22 11.13
CA GLU A 99 16.90 -3.00 12.13
C GLU A 99 16.43 -2.10 13.28
N VAL A 100 15.22 -2.37 13.76
CA VAL A 100 14.61 -1.67 14.88
C VAL A 100 13.83 -2.66 15.76
N ILE A 101 13.68 -2.35 17.04
CA ILE A 101 12.81 -3.10 17.93
C ILE A 101 11.40 -2.47 17.90
N VAL A 102 10.40 -3.24 17.47
CA VAL A 102 8.98 -2.86 17.53
C VAL A 102 8.24 -3.94 18.31
N ASP A 103 7.53 -3.54 19.37
CA ASP A 103 6.79 -4.45 20.26
C ASP A 103 7.65 -5.62 20.78
N GLY A 104 8.92 -5.33 21.13
CA GLY A 104 9.87 -6.34 21.63
C GLY A 104 10.36 -7.35 20.60
N ARG A 105 10.13 -7.11 19.30
CA ARG A 105 10.64 -7.95 18.19
C ARG A 105 11.49 -7.13 17.23
N TRP A 106 12.57 -7.73 16.75
CA TRP A 106 13.38 -7.16 15.68
C TRP A 106 12.57 -7.11 14.38
N LYS A 107 12.56 -5.93 13.75
CA LYS A 107 11.96 -5.70 12.44
C LYS A 107 12.85 -4.80 11.59
N TYR A 108 12.69 -4.89 10.29
CA TYR A 108 13.39 -4.05 9.32
C TYR A 108 12.53 -2.87 8.89
N ILE A 109 13.04 -1.64 9.04
CA ILE A 109 12.33 -0.43 8.63
C ILE A 109 12.40 -0.27 7.11
N ASP A 110 11.24 -0.16 6.47
CA ASP A 110 11.15 0.38 5.10
C ASP A 110 9.81 1.07 4.91
N THR A 111 9.89 2.39 4.89
CA THR A 111 8.74 3.30 4.83
C THR A 111 8.36 3.64 3.40
N LEU A 112 7.10 3.98 3.17
CA LEU A 112 6.62 4.36 1.85
C LEU A 112 7.36 5.60 1.30
N GLU A 113 7.64 6.56 2.17
CA GLU A 113 8.34 7.81 1.84
C GLU A 113 9.76 7.57 1.33
N GLN A 114 10.42 6.51 1.79
CA GLN A 114 11.75 6.14 1.33
C GLN A 114 11.72 5.48 -0.06
N ASN A 115 10.57 4.96 -0.49
CA ASN A 115 10.45 4.13 -1.69
C ASN A 115 9.55 4.74 -2.79
N ASP A 116 8.88 5.87 -2.53
CA ASP A 116 8.04 6.57 -3.52
C ASP A 116 8.75 7.71 -4.28
N PHE A 117 10.06 7.87 -4.09
CA PHE A 117 10.90 8.90 -4.70
C PHE A 117 10.89 8.95 -6.24
N TRP A 118 10.60 7.81 -6.89
CA TRP A 118 10.55 7.70 -8.36
C TRP A 118 9.19 8.11 -8.93
N TRP A 119 8.14 8.06 -8.12
CA TRP A 119 6.77 8.39 -8.50
C TRP A 119 6.40 9.83 -8.15
N CYS A 120 6.76 10.28 -6.95
CA CYS A 120 6.68 11.67 -6.57
C CYS A 120 7.92 12.41 -7.08
N SER A 121 7.74 13.40 -7.97
CA SER A 121 8.85 14.23 -8.41
C SER A 121 9.48 14.91 -7.18
N ALA A 122 10.78 14.67 -6.95
CA ALA A 122 11.53 15.35 -5.90
C ALA A 122 11.41 16.86 -6.14
N ASN A 123 10.59 17.54 -5.34
CA ASN A 123 10.66 19.00 -5.27
C ASN A 123 12.09 19.32 -4.85
N LYS A 124 12.84 20.06 -5.65
CA LYS A 124 14.29 20.29 -5.44
C LYS A 124 14.61 21.04 -4.13
N ASN A 125 13.59 21.42 -3.35
CA ASN A 125 13.72 21.89 -1.97
C ASN A 125 13.83 20.78 -0.92
N THR A 126 13.75 19.50 -1.31
CA THR A 126 13.85 18.32 -0.42
C THR A 126 15.28 18.06 0.09
N PHE A 127 16.27 18.89 -0.26
CA PHE A 127 17.60 18.84 0.37
C PHE A 127 17.57 19.27 1.86
N LEU A 128 16.47 19.87 2.33
CA LEU A 128 16.27 20.21 3.75
C LEU A 128 15.34 19.26 4.51
N ILE A 129 14.93 18.12 3.93
CA ILE A 129 14.40 17.02 4.76
C ILE A 129 15.61 16.18 5.19
N LYS A 130 16.44 16.80 6.04
CA LYS A 130 17.20 16.04 7.02
C LYS A 130 16.18 15.24 7.80
N THR A 131 16.11 13.93 7.54
CA THR A 131 15.76 12.89 8.53
C THR A 131 14.79 13.38 9.61
N GLN A 132 13.59 13.81 9.23
CA GLN A 132 12.50 13.79 10.20
C GLN A 132 11.76 12.49 9.91
N PRO A 133 11.76 11.56 10.89
CA PRO A 133 10.83 10.44 10.84
C PRO A 133 9.45 11.04 10.52
N SER A 134 8.74 10.51 9.52
CA SER A 134 7.35 10.88 9.25
C SER A 134 6.54 10.91 10.57
N GLU A 135 5.52 11.75 10.68
CA GLU A 135 4.66 11.78 11.89
C GLU A 135 4.17 10.38 12.29
N GLN A 136 4.05 9.47 11.32
CA GLN A 136 3.92 8.04 11.55
C GLN A 136 5.05 7.50 12.43
N SER A 137 6.32 7.53 12.02
CA SER A 137 7.47 7.00 12.78
C SER A 137 7.63 7.51 14.23
N LEU A 138 7.12 8.69 14.59
CA LEU A 138 7.10 9.17 15.99
C LEU A 138 6.07 8.45 16.87
N GLN A 139 5.07 7.79 16.27
CA GLN A 139 3.98 7.11 16.97
C GLN A 139 4.25 5.63 17.26
N TRP A 140 5.30 5.02 16.70
CA TRP A 140 5.54 3.56 16.78
C TRP A 140 6.30 3.11 18.04
N GLY A 141 6.52 3.99 19.02
CA GLY A 141 7.21 3.62 20.27
C GLY A 141 8.61 3.03 20.04
N ILE A 142 9.31 3.53 19.02
CA ILE A 142 10.63 3.04 18.62
C ILE A 142 11.64 3.37 19.72
N SER A 143 12.10 2.35 20.45
CA SER A 143 13.28 2.43 21.29
C SER A 143 14.50 2.19 20.42
N ILE A 144 15.19 3.27 20.03
CA ILE A 144 16.56 3.17 19.51
C ILE A 144 17.45 2.96 20.74
N GLU A 145 17.90 1.73 20.96
CA GLU A 145 19.06 1.48 21.83
C GLU A 145 20.36 1.74 21.05
#